data_AF-A0A937NP17-F1
#
_entry.id   AF-A0A937NP17-F1
#
_cell.length_a   1.000
_cell.length_b   1.000
_cell.length_c   1.000
_cell.angle_alpha   90.00
_cell.angle_beta   90.00
_cell.angle_gamma   90.00
#
_symmetry.space_group_name_H-M   'P 1'
#
loop_
_entity.id
_entity.type
_entity.pdbx_description
1 polymer ?
#
loop_
_entity_poly.entity_id
_entity_poly.type
_entity_poly.pdbx_seq_one_letter_code
_entity_poly.pdbx_strand_id
1 'polypeptide(L)'
;MWAIIPLLGLVVYHVVTDEEVLGTLRSRVAIVVALAVEVALTFALPPRFGAEVTWPLLRWVSLAVGTVVATLVTASIMRRRDENHLFAVFFLFTIVNSLLQMALYLLF
;
A
#
# COMPACT_ATOMS: atom_id res chain seq x y z
N MET A 1 5.31 0.69 -11.38
CA MET A 1 4.64 0.72 -10.06
C MET A 1 4.32 -0.72 -9.69
N TRP A 2 4.86 -1.25 -8.59
CA TRP A 2 4.83 -2.69 -8.29
C TRP A 2 3.51 -3.21 -7.72
N ALA A 3 2.55 -2.30 -7.50
CA ALA A 3 1.22 -2.60 -6.96
C ALA A 3 0.42 -3.63 -7.78
N ILE A 4 0.77 -3.86 -9.04
CA ILE A 4 0.15 -4.89 -9.90
C ILE A 4 0.29 -6.30 -9.31
N ILE A 5 1.41 -6.62 -8.64
CA ILE A 5 1.67 -7.95 -8.08
C ILE A 5 0.73 -8.24 -6.90
N PRO A 6 0.68 -7.42 -5.83
CA PRO A 6 -0.27 -7.62 -4.74
C PRO A 6 -1.73 -7.47 -5.21
N LEU A 7 -2.02 -6.61 -6.19
CA LEU A 7 -3.35 -6.53 -6.79
C LEU A 7 -3.76 -7.85 -7.46
N LEU A 8 -2.90 -8.45 -8.27
CA LEU A 8 -3.16 -9.77 -8.87
C LEU A 8 -3.36 -10.85 -7.81
N GLY A 9 -2.58 -10.81 -6.72
CA GLY A 9 -2.77 -11.69 -5.57
C GLY A 9 -4.17 -11.55 -4.95
N LEU A 10 -4.66 -10.32 -4.80
CA LEU A 10 -6.02 -10.05 -4.31
C LEU A 10 -7.10 -10.46 -5.31
N VAL A 11 -6.88 -10.29 -6.61
CA VAL A 11 -7.80 -10.77 -7.65
C VAL A 11 -7.91 -12.29 -7.61
N VAL A 12 -6.80 -13.01 -7.54
CA VAL A 12 -6.80 -14.48 -7.42
C VAL A 12 -7.49 -14.91 -6.12
N TYR A 13 -7.19 -14.24 -5.00
CA TYR A 13 -7.86 -14.50 -3.73
C TYR A 13 -9.37 -14.34 -3.86
N HIS A 14 -9.84 -13.23 -4.43
CA HIS A 14 -11.25 -12.95 -4.63
C HIS A 14 -11.90 -13.99 -5.55
N VAL A 15 -11.28 -14.34 -6.68
CA VAL A 15 -11.80 -15.38 -7.59
C VAL A 15 -11.92 -16.75 -6.92
N VAL A 16 -11.03 -17.08 -5.98
CA VAL A 16 -11.04 -18.38 -5.28
C VAL A 16 -12.01 -18.41 -4.11
N THR A 17 -12.20 -17.28 -3.42
CA THR A 17 -12.96 -17.21 -2.15
C THR A 17 -14.30 -16.52 -2.26
N ASP A 18 -14.57 -15.81 -3.36
CA ASP A 18 -15.73 -14.94 -3.58
C ASP A 18 -15.92 -13.86 -2.50
N GLU A 19 -14.89 -13.59 -1.70
CA GLU A 19 -14.92 -12.59 -0.62
C GLU A 19 -14.54 -11.21 -1.17
N GLU A 20 -15.46 -10.25 -1.09
CA GLU A 20 -15.23 -8.87 -1.56
C GLU A 20 -15.12 -7.84 -0.42
N VAL A 21 -15.60 -8.20 0.78
CA VAL A 21 -15.70 -7.32 1.94
C VAL A 21 -14.78 -7.79 3.05
N LEU A 22 -14.21 -6.86 3.82
CA LEU A 22 -13.40 -7.13 5.03
C LEU A 22 -14.23 -7.61 6.24
N GLY A 23 -15.23 -8.45 5.99
CA GLY A 23 -16.13 -9.02 7.00
C GLY A 23 -15.53 -10.23 7.70
N THR A 24 -14.59 -10.94 7.08
CA THR A 24 -14.02 -12.19 7.59
C THR A 24 -12.58 -12.00 8.07
N LEU A 25 -12.10 -12.88 8.97
CA LEU A 25 -10.68 -12.87 9.36
C LEU A 25 -9.76 -13.15 8.16
N ARG A 26 -10.21 -13.99 7.21
CA ARG A 26 -9.44 -14.37 6.02
C ARG A 26 -9.21 -13.18 5.09
N SER A 27 -10.26 -12.44 4.73
CA SER A 27 -10.16 -11.22 3.93
C SER A 27 -9.26 -10.16 4.58
N ARG A 28 -9.30 -10.02 5.91
CA ARG A 28 -8.39 -9.16 6.68
C ARG A 28 -6.93 -9.59 6.61
N VAL A 29 -6.65 -10.89 6.69
CA VAL A 29 -5.29 -11.40 6.53
C VAL A 29 -4.81 -11.21 5.08
N ALA A 30 -5.67 -11.48 4.10
CA ALA A 30 -5.35 -11.32 2.68
C ALA A 30 -4.96 -9.87 2.34
N ILE A 31 -5.72 -8.87 2.83
CA ILE A 31 -5.35 -7.47 2.61
C ILE A 31 -4.05 -7.10 3.32
N VAL A 32 -3.82 -7.55 4.56
CA VAL A 32 -2.57 -7.27 5.29
C VAL A 32 -1.36 -7.86 4.55
N VAL A 33 -1.49 -9.07 4.03
CA VAL A 33 -0.45 -9.72 3.22
C VAL A 33 -0.20 -8.93 1.93
N ALA A 34 -1.25 -8.53 1.22
CA ALA A 34 -1.12 -7.76 -0.01
C ALA A 34 -0.42 -6.40 0.24
N LEU A 35 -0.80 -5.69 1.30
CA LEU A 35 -0.16 -4.44 1.71
C LEU A 35 1.32 -4.66 2.10
N ALA A 36 1.61 -5.73 2.86
CA ALA A 36 2.99 -6.06 3.23
C ALA A 36 3.85 -6.37 1.99
N VAL A 37 3.29 -7.09 1.01
CA VAL A 37 3.95 -7.36 -0.28
C VAL A 37 4.17 -6.07 -1.06
N GLU A 38 3.19 -5.17 -1.12
CA GLU A 38 3.34 -3.86 -1.77
C GLU A 38 4.48 -3.05 -1.15
N VAL A 39 4.53 -2.98 0.17
CA VAL A 39 5.60 -2.30 0.91
C VAL A 39 6.94 -2.97 0.65
N ALA A 40 7.04 -4.30 0.79
CA ALA A 40 8.27 -5.04 0.56
C ALA A 40 8.82 -4.82 -0.85
N LEU A 41 7.95 -4.83 -1.88
CA LEU A 41 8.34 -4.55 -3.26
C LEU A 41 8.78 -3.09 -3.45
N THR A 42 8.13 -2.15 -2.76
CA THR A 42 8.52 -0.74 -2.77
C THR A 42 9.88 -0.53 -2.10
N PHE A 43 10.23 -1.32 -1.08
CA PHE A 43 11.57 -1.27 -0.47
C PHE A 43 12.62 -1.98 -1.33
N ALA A 44 12.33 -3.17 -1.86
CA ALA A 44 13.28 -3.96 -2.64
C ALA A 44 13.59 -3.31 -4.00
N LEU A 45 12.59 -2.71 -4.62
CA LEU A 45 12.68 -2.04 -5.92
C LEU A 45 12.01 -0.67 -5.81
N PRO A 46 12.64 0.30 -5.12
CA PRO A 46 11.99 1.58 -4.95
C PRO A 46 11.79 2.23 -6.31
N PRO A 47 10.63 2.89 -6.53
CA PRO A 47 10.37 3.60 -7.77
C PRO A 47 11.59 4.42 -8.16
N ARG A 48 12.07 4.26 -9.39
CA ARG A 48 13.25 4.99 -9.91
C ARG A 48 12.93 6.46 -10.22
N PHE A 49 12.01 7.08 -9.47
CA PHE A 49 11.91 8.52 -9.45
C PHE A 49 13.13 9.02 -8.69
N GLY A 50 14.20 9.37 -9.41
CA GLY A 50 15.45 9.86 -8.84
C GLY A 50 16.54 8.79 -8.72
N ALA A 51 17.44 8.78 -9.71
CA ALA A 51 18.81 8.29 -9.53
C ALA A 51 19.69 9.31 -8.76
N GLU A 52 19.10 10.36 -8.18
CA GLU A 52 19.81 11.55 -7.70
C GLU A 52 19.39 12.00 -6.28
N VAL A 53 18.87 11.10 -5.42
CA VAL A 53 18.82 11.42 -3.98
C VAL A 53 20.23 11.26 -3.42
N THR A 54 20.89 12.39 -3.16
CA THR A 54 22.29 12.50 -2.70
C THR A 54 22.56 11.74 -1.39
N TRP A 55 21.51 11.40 -0.64
CA TRP A 55 21.60 10.65 0.62
C TRP A 55 20.79 9.34 0.64
N PRO A 56 21.48 8.17 0.58
CA PRO A 56 20.80 6.87 0.57
C PRO A 56 19.95 6.62 1.83
N LEU A 57 20.32 7.17 3.00
CA LEU A 57 19.55 7.04 4.24
C LEU A 57 18.19 7.76 4.18
N LEU A 58 18.15 8.95 3.57
CA LEU A 58 16.92 9.76 3.48
C LEU A 58 15.85 9.07 2.63
N ARG A 59 16.27 8.32 1.61
CA ARG A 59 15.40 7.49 0.77
C ARG A 59 14.66 6.43 1.59
N TRP A 60 15.35 5.74 2.49
CA TRP A 60 14.74 4.70 3.32
C TRP A 60 13.82 5.28 4.40
N VAL A 61 14.21 6.42 4.99
CA VAL A 61 13.41 7.11 6.00
C VAL A 61 12.12 7.65 5.39
N SER A 62 12.19 8.28 4.21
CA SER A 62 11.00 8.79 3.49
C SER A 62 10.04 7.66 3.09
N LEU A 63 10.55 6.52 2.63
CA LEU A 63 9.74 5.31 2.36
C LEU A 63 9.04 4.77 3.62
N ALA A 64 9.77 4.68 4.74
CA ALA A 64 9.22 4.20 6.00
C ALA A 64 8.13 5.14 6.55
N VAL A 65 8.42 6.45 6.61
CA VAL A 65 7.46 7.48 7.03
C VAL A 65 6.25 7.47 6.10
N GLY A 66 6.48 7.38 4.79
CA GLY A 66 5.43 7.31 3.78
C GLY A 66 4.47 6.16 4.03
N THR A 67 5.02 4.97 4.25
CA THR A 67 4.26 3.75 4.51
C THR A 67 3.45 3.87 5.80
N VAL A 68 4.04 4.38 6.87
CA VAL A 68 3.37 4.53 8.17
C VAL A 68 2.20 5.51 8.07
N VAL A 69 2.41 6.67 7.45
CA VAL A 69 1.35 7.67 7.26
C VAL A 69 0.25 7.12 6.37
N ALA A 70 0.59 6.45 5.26
CA ALA A 70 -0.41 5.82 4.39
C ALA A 70 -1.24 4.77 5.13
N THR A 71 -0.61 3.96 5.98
CA THR A 71 -1.29 2.97 6.83
C THR A 71 -2.26 3.64 7.80
N LEU A 72 -1.81 4.70 8.49
CA LEU A 72 -2.64 5.44 9.45
C LEU A 72 -3.83 6.13 8.78
N VAL A 73 -3.60 6.77 7.62
CA VAL A 73 -4.66 7.43 6.84
C VAL A 73 -5.68 6.40 6.38
N THR A 74 -5.22 5.28 5.80
CA THR A 74 -6.09 4.19 5.35
C THR A 74 -6.91 3.63 6.52
N ALA A 75 -6.27 3.33 7.65
CA ALA A 75 -6.95 2.85 8.86
C ALA A 75 -7.96 3.86 9.42
N SER A 76 -7.65 5.16 9.39
CA SER A 76 -8.55 6.21 9.85
C SER A 76 -9.80 6.33 8.99
N ILE A 77 -9.66 6.17 7.67
CA ILE A 77 -10.77 6.21 6.71
C ILE A 77 -11.62 4.95 6.84
N MET A 78 -10.98 3.78 6.97
CA MET A 78 -11.67 2.51 7.18
C MET A 78 -12.49 2.47 8.47
N ARG A 79 -11.99 3.10 9.55
CA ARG A 79 -12.74 3.19 10.82
C ARG A 79 -14.05 3.96 10.72
N ARG A 80 -14.23 4.78 9.69
CA ARG A 80 -15.45 5.59 9.49
C ARG A 80 -16.48 4.91 8.60
N ARG A 81 -16.19 3.71 8.08
CA ARG A 81 -17.09 2.97 7.18
C ARG A 81 -17.51 1.66 7.82
N ASP A 82 -18.82 1.40 7.80
CA ASP A 82 -19.41 0.15 8.28
C ASP A 82 -19.00 -1.04 7.40
N GLU A 83 -18.86 -0.81 6.09
CA GLU A 83 -18.40 -1.82 5.12
C GLU A 83 -17.17 -1.33 4.37
N ASN A 84 -16.11 -2.14 4.38
CA ASN A 84 -14.86 -1.86 3.69
C ASN A 84 -14.60 -2.96 2.66
N HIS A 85 -14.62 -2.60 1.38
CA HIS A 85 -14.26 -3.50 0.29
C HIS A 85 -12.76 -3.72 0.23
N LEU A 86 -12.36 -4.96 -0.06
CA LEU A 86 -10.98 -5.42 -0.09
C LEU A 86 -10.16 -4.62 -1.11
N PHE A 87 -10.68 -4.47 -2.32
CA PHE A 87 -10.05 -3.67 -3.38
C PHE A 87 -10.03 -2.17 -3.06
N ALA A 88 -11.10 -1.62 -2.49
CA ALA A 88 -11.15 -0.20 -2.16
C ALA A 88 -10.08 0.18 -1.14
N VAL A 89 -9.81 -0.69 -0.17
CA VAL A 89 -8.78 -0.51 0.86
C VAL A 89 -7.39 -0.57 0.24
N PHE A 90 -7.15 -1.55 -0.63
CA PHE A 90 -5.90 -1.68 -1.36
C PHE A 90 -5.64 -0.43 -2.22
N PHE A 91 -6.59 -0.02 -3.05
CA PHE A 91 -6.47 1.17 -3.89
C PHE A 91 -6.25 2.44 -3.07
N LEU A 92 -6.99 2.62 -1.97
CA LEU A 92 -6.82 3.77 -1.09
C LEU A 92 -5.40 3.83 -0.54
N PHE A 93 -4.89 2.70 -0.02
CA PHE A 93 -3.52 2.62 0.48
C PHE A 93 -2.51 2.94 -0.62
N THR A 94 -2.61 2.28 -1.78
CA THR A 94 -1.69 2.47 -2.91
C THR A 94 -1.69 3.93 -3.36
N ILE A 95 -2.86 4.58 -3.49
CA ILE A 95 -2.98 5.99 -3.89
C ILE A 95 -2.31 6.89 -2.85
N VAL A 96 -2.64 6.73 -1.57
CA VAL A 96 -2.08 7.57 -0.50
C VAL A 96 -0.57 7.39 -0.40
N ASN A 97 -0.09 6.14 -0.41
CA ASN A 97 1.34 5.82 -0.38
C ASN A 97 2.08 6.45 -1.57
N SER A 98 1.47 6.43 -2.75
CA SER A 98 2.09 6.95 -3.98
C SER A 98 2.10 8.47 -4.03
N LEU A 99 1.01 9.12 -3.62
CA LEU A 99 0.96 10.57 -3.48
C LEU A 99 1.98 11.06 -2.47
N LEU A 100 2.13 10.34 -1.35
CA LEU A 100 3.06 10.71 -0.30
C LEU A 100 4.52 10.49 -0.73
N GLN A 101 4.82 9.40 -1.44
CA GLN A 101 6.13 9.20 -2.07
C GLN A 101 6.43 10.28 -3.10
N MET A 102 5.44 10.70 -3.90
CA MET A 102 5.60 11.79 -4.86
C MET A 102 5.81 13.14 -4.18
N ALA A 103 5.09 13.43 -3.09
CA ALA A 103 5.26 14.65 -2.31
C ALA A 103 6.63 14.70 -1.62
N LEU A 104 7.06 13.60 -1.01
CA LEU A 104 8.39 13.47 -0.42
C LEU A 104 9.49 13.63 -1.48
N TYR A 105 9.29 13.08 -2.69
CA TYR A 105 10.19 13.30 -3.81
C TYR A 105 10.28 14.77 -4.25
N LEU A 106 9.18 15.53 -4.22
CA LEU A 106 9.24 16.96 -4.57
C LEU A 106 9.91 17.81 -3.49
N LEU A 107 9.99 17.30 -2.26
CA LEU A 107 10.57 18.00 -1.11
C LEU A 107 12.07 17.71 -0.90
N PHE A 108 12.60 16.62 -1.47
CA PHE A 108 13.97 16.13 -1.27
C PHE A 108 14.64 15.78 -2.59
#